data_AF-A0A022WI39-F1
#
_entry.id   AF-A0A022WI39-F1
#
_cell.length_a   1.000
_cell.length_b   1.000
_cell.length_c   1.000
_cell.angle_alpha   90.00
_cell.angle_beta   90.00
_cell.angle_gamma   90.00
#
_symmetry.space_group_name_H-M   'P 1'
#
loop_
_entity.id
_entity.type
_entity.pdbx_description
1 polymer ?
#
loop_
_entity_poly.entity_id
_entity_poly.type
_entity_poly.pdbx_seq_one_letter_code
_entity_poly.pdbx_strand_id
1 'polypeptide(L)'
;MGFFRRKEGRAASNNNNNNNNNIHHHFEKDGQESVFSNSSSRASSTSARLPVSSIRSSNNSPTSHPIPEATMAPPPDPNLDPAAYLRSIHAVRQRCGLVMEKAKENQLNHFDVDMSKFQTTAQYIVSIIKRDYAPDFQSIPDHGRWQHFDVGGKPRINQLLQSWPSTIDNLERARRLIDLFLVSVLLDAGAGNTWSYKSKESGKVYRRSEGLAVASLEMFKAGMFSSDHTEPCQVDGAGLRRLTVGALAKRMQHSEENPLAGLEGRAGLLARLADALNNQELFGVDARPGNMLGRCFMLFSPFPPPHYSVLQY
;
A
#
# COMPACT_ATOMS: atom_id res chain seq x y z
N MET A 1 24.53 16.48 9.54
CA MET A 1 24.22 15.73 8.31
C MET A 1 23.80 14.32 8.69
N GLY A 2 22.71 13.81 8.13
CA GLY A 2 22.17 12.48 8.44
C GLY A 2 22.77 11.38 7.57
N PHE A 3 22.31 10.14 7.77
CA PHE A 3 22.71 8.95 7.00
C PHE A 3 22.60 9.13 5.47
N PHE A 4 21.60 9.88 5.02
CA PHE A 4 21.45 10.31 3.64
C PHE A 4 21.78 11.79 3.49
N ARG A 5 22.60 12.13 2.50
CA ARG A 5 22.91 13.50 2.12
C ARG A 5 22.42 13.76 0.70
N ARG A 6 21.54 14.75 0.51
CA ARG A 6 21.10 15.14 -0.83
C ARG A 6 22.29 15.69 -1.62
N LYS A 7 22.44 15.28 -2.88
CA LYS A 7 23.38 15.90 -3.81
C LYS A 7 22.85 17.26 -4.22
N GLU A 8 23.66 18.30 -4.06
CA GLU A 8 23.37 19.60 -4.64
C GLU A 8 23.61 19.52 -6.16
N GLY A 9 22.55 19.75 -6.95
CA GLY A 9 22.60 20.05 -8.38
C GLY A 9 23.47 19.16 -9.28
N ARG A 10 22.97 17.98 -9.68
CA ARG A 10 23.10 17.58 -11.10
C ARG A 10 21.76 17.88 -11.76
N ALA A 11 21.69 18.99 -12.47
CA ALA A 11 20.62 19.19 -13.45
C ALA A 11 20.55 17.94 -14.32
N ALA A 12 19.35 17.42 -14.55
CA ALA A 12 19.14 16.35 -15.50
C ALA A 12 19.82 16.77 -16.82
N SER A 13 20.82 16.02 -17.26
CA SER A 13 21.43 16.22 -18.56
C SER A 13 20.37 15.84 -19.60
N ASN A 14 19.58 16.82 -20.00
CA ASN A 14 18.63 16.70 -21.10
C ASN A 14 19.47 16.54 -22.36
N ASN A 15 19.65 15.30 -22.80
CA ASN A 15 20.27 14.99 -24.07
C ASN A 15 19.22 15.20 -25.17
N ASN A 16 18.91 16.47 -25.45
CA ASN A 16 18.12 16.87 -26.62
C ASN A 16 19.01 17.74 -27.52
N ASN A 17 19.70 17.08 -28.45
CA ASN A 17 20.13 17.74 -29.68
C ASN A 17 18.87 18.03 -30.48
N ASN A 18 18.47 19.30 -30.57
CA ASN A 18 17.90 19.84 -31.80
C ASN A 18 18.00 21.37 -31.84
N ASN A 19 18.44 21.85 -33.00
CA ASN A 19 18.80 23.20 -33.37
C ASN A 19 17.64 24.21 -33.36
N ASN A 20 18.01 25.47 -33.10
CA ASN A 20 17.47 26.74 -33.62
C ASN A 20 16.04 27.17 -33.28
N ASN A 21 15.88 28.21 -32.46
CA ASN A 21 15.87 29.62 -32.91
C ASN A 21 15.60 30.60 -31.75
N ASN A 22 16.33 31.72 -31.78
CA ASN A 22 16.19 32.90 -30.93
C ASN A 22 14.77 33.48 -30.93
N ILE A 23 14.21 33.78 -29.75
CA ILE A 23 13.50 35.05 -29.47
C ILE A 23 13.78 35.46 -28.02
N HIS A 24 14.32 36.68 -27.88
CA HIS A 24 14.54 37.44 -26.65
C HIS A 24 13.22 37.72 -25.91
N HIS A 25 13.19 37.57 -24.58
CA HIS A 25 12.54 38.56 -23.69
C HIS A 25 13.14 38.50 -22.29
N HIS A 26 13.20 39.67 -21.67
CA HIS A 26 14.09 40.09 -20.59
C HIS A 26 13.28 40.34 -19.30
N PHE A 27 13.94 40.16 -18.15
CA PHE A 27 13.56 40.57 -16.77
C PHE A 27 12.42 39.78 -16.10
N GLU A 28 12.42 39.47 -14.80
CA GLU A 28 13.10 40.07 -13.65
C GLU A 28 13.25 39.05 -12.50
N LYS A 29 14.23 39.29 -11.63
CA LYS A 29 14.71 38.41 -10.58
C LYS A 29 14.34 39.04 -9.25
N ASP A 30 13.39 38.46 -8.52
CA ASP A 30 13.18 38.80 -7.10
C ASP A 30 13.23 37.55 -6.24
N GLY A 31 14.24 37.52 -5.38
CA GLY A 31 14.36 36.58 -4.30
C GLY A 31 13.65 37.12 -3.06
N GLN A 32 12.90 36.25 -2.40
CA GLN A 32 12.58 36.41 -0.99
C GLN A 32 12.64 35.04 -0.33
N GLU A 33 13.62 34.91 0.56
CA GLU A 33 13.72 33.84 1.55
C GLU A 33 12.48 33.91 2.47
N SER A 34 11.77 32.79 2.62
CA SER A 34 10.79 32.64 3.70
C SER A 34 11.14 31.39 4.51
N VAL A 35 11.78 31.64 5.64
CA VAL A 35 12.01 30.73 6.75
C VAL A 35 10.65 30.41 7.38
N PHE A 36 10.18 29.17 7.29
CA PHE A 36 9.11 28.67 8.16
C PHE A 36 9.38 27.25 8.63
N SER A 37 9.82 27.17 9.88
CA SER A 37 9.72 26.05 10.79
C SER A 37 8.25 25.63 10.91
N ASN A 38 7.94 24.34 10.79
CA ASN A 38 6.72 23.79 11.37
C ASN A 38 7.00 22.40 11.94
N SER A 39 7.16 22.36 13.26
CA SER A 39 7.12 21.18 14.09
C SER A 39 5.67 20.68 14.17
N SER A 40 5.33 19.68 13.36
CA SER A 40 4.08 18.94 13.52
C SER A 40 4.24 17.90 14.64
N SER A 41 3.71 18.25 15.81
CA SER A 41 3.47 17.36 16.94
C SER A 41 2.57 16.19 16.53
N ARG A 42 3.09 14.97 16.67
CA ARG A 42 2.30 13.73 16.53
C ARG A 42 1.42 13.60 17.78
N ALA A 43 0.12 13.82 17.63
CA ALA A 43 -0.87 13.52 18.66
C ALA A 43 -1.09 12.00 18.71
N SER A 44 -0.84 11.41 19.87
CA SER A 44 -1.06 10.00 20.18
C SER A 44 -2.56 9.68 20.15
N SER A 45 -3.00 8.83 19.21
CA SER A 45 -4.37 8.31 19.22
C SER A 45 -4.47 7.09 20.14
N THR A 46 -5.25 7.23 21.20
CA THR A 46 -5.71 6.13 22.06
C THR A 46 -6.53 5.13 21.23
N SER A 47 -5.99 3.91 21.04
CA SER A 47 -6.74 2.81 20.42
C SER A 47 -7.53 2.05 21.49
N ALA A 48 -8.81 1.79 21.21
CA ALA A 48 -9.70 1.05 22.09
C ALA A 48 -9.26 -0.41 22.20
N ARG A 49 -9.13 -0.91 23.44
CA ARG A 49 -8.73 -2.28 23.77
C ARG A 49 -9.79 -3.30 23.33
N LEU A 50 -9.36 -4.38 22.69
CA LEU A 50 -10.11 -5.64 22.59
C LEU A 50 -9.83 -6.51 23.82
N PRO A 51 -10.74 -7.42 24.23
CA PRO A 51 -10.58 -8.17 25.48
C PRO A 51 -9.55 -9.29 25.32
N VAL A 52 -8.60 -9.34 26.25
CA VAL A 52 -7.56 -10.36 26.39
C VAL A 52 -8.15 -11.60 27.07
N SER A 53 -8.01 -12.77 26.44
CA SER A 53 -8.12 -14.05 27.14
C SER A 53 -6.84 -14.33 27.92
N SER A 54 -6.95 -14.45 29.24
CA SER A 54 -5.86 -14.75 30.16
C SER A 54 -5.08 -16.01 29.78
N ILE A 55 -3.79 -15.86 29.46
CA ILE A 55 -2.81 -16.95 29.56
C ILE A 55 -1.84 -16.59 30.68
N ARG A 56 -1.75 -17.52 31.61
CA ARG A 56 -1.03 -17.48 32.89
C ARG A 56 0.47 -17.28 32.66
N SER A 57 1.06 -16.30 33.35
CA SER A 57 2.50 -16.04 33.37
C SER A 57 3.28 -17.24 33.89
N SER A 58 4.26 -17.70 33.10
CA SER A 58 5.43 -18.43 33.61
C SER A 58 6.67 -17.66 33.18
N ASN A 59 7.46 -17.24 34.18
CA ASN A 59 8.77 -16.63 34.01
C ASN A 59 9.69 -17.61 33.27
N ASN A 60 10.14 -17.25 32.08
CA ASN A 60 11.36 -17.78 31.49
C ASN A 60 12.04 -16.69 30.65
N SER A 61 13.34 -16.50 30.92
CA SER A 61 14.26 -15.62 30.21
C SER A 61 14.20 -15.86 28.68
N PRO A 62 14.44 -14.85 27.83
CA PRO A 62 14.33 -15.02 26.38
C PRO A 62 15.52 -15.83 25.87
N THR A 63 15.35 -17.15 25.79
CA THR A 63 16.15 -17.99 24.92
C THR A 63 15.92 -17.54 23.49
N SER A 64 16.96 -17.03 22.83
CA SER A 64 16.96 -16.75 21.39
C SER A 64 16.68 -18.06 20.65
N HIS A 65 15.42 -18.29 20.26
CA HIS A 65 15.10 -19.36 19.34
C HIS A 65 15.78 -19.03 18.00
N PRO A 66 16.69 -19.89 17.49
CA PRO A 66 17.26 -19.69 16.16
C PRO A 66 16.11 -19.63 15.17
N ILE A 67 16.10 -18.62 14.31
CA ILE A 67 15.15 -18.54 13.19
C ILE A 67 15.35 -19.83 12.38
N PRO A 68 14.31 -20.64 12.15
CA PRO A 68 14.43 -21.85 11.36
C PRO A 68 15.04 -21.52 10.00
N GLU A 69 16.19 -22.10 9.69
CA GLU A 69 16.87 -21.88 8.43
C GLU A 69 16.15 -22.70 7.35
N ALA A 70 15.12 -22.07 6.76
CA ALA A 70 14.39 -22.66 5.64
C ALA A 70 15.29 -22.67 4.41
N THR A 71 15.60 -23.86 3.89
CA THR A 71 16.34 -24.02 2.64
C THR A 71 15.52 -23.45 1.48
N MET A 72 16.00 -22.35 0.89
CA MET A 72 15.32 -21.71 -0.23
C MET A 72 15.52 -22.52 -1.52
N ALA A 73 14.45 -22.72 -2.30
CA ALA A 73 14.52 -23.34 -3.61
C ALA A 73 15.50 -22.56 -4.53
N PRO A 74 16.21 -23.24 -5.46
CA PRO A 74 17.12 -22.58 -6.39
C PRO A 74 16.37 -21.60 -7.32
N PRO A 75 17.04 -20.53 -7.82
CA PRO A 75 16.41 -19.61 -8.76
C PRO A 75 16.08 -20.31 -10.09
N PRO A 76 14.99 -19.90 -10.77
CA PRO A 76 14.74 -20.29 -12.16
C PRO A 76 15.88 -19.86 -13.08
N ASP A 77 16.16 -20.62 -14.14
CA ASP A 77 17.17 -20.26 -15.13
C ASP A 77 16.69 -19.05 -15.97
N PRO A 78 17.38 -17.90 -15.91
CA PRO A 78 16.99 -16.72 -16.67
C PRO A 78 17.08 -16.89 -18.19
N ASN A 79 17.83 -17.87 -18.71
CA ASN A 79 17.89 -18.13 -20.15
C ASN A 79 16.70 -18.94 -20.67
N LEU A 80 16.08 -19.75 -19.79
CA LEU A 80 14.94 -20.58 -20.13
C LEU A 80 13.62 -19.87 -19.82
N ASP A 81 13.53 -19.21 -18.66
CA ASP A 81 12.37 -18.40 -18.26
C ASP A 81 12.81 -17.11 -17.55
N PRO A 82 13.13 -16.06 -18.33
CA PRO A 82 13.51 -14.76 -17.78
C PRO A 82 12.44 -14.17 -16.86
N ALA A 83 11.16 -14.41 -17.15
CA ALA A 83 10.05 -13.84 -16.39
C ALA A 83 9.89 -14.52 -15.03
N ALA A 84 10.01 -15.84 -14.96
CA ALA A 84 10.03 -16.55 -13.68
C ALA A 84 11.25 -16.16 -12.82
N TYR A 85 12.42 -16.04 -13.44
CA TYR A 85 13.62 -15.57 -12.73
C TYR A 85 13.40 -14.16 -12.16
N LEU A 86 12.94 -13.19 -12.95
CA LEU A 86 12.72 -11.81 -12.48
C LEU A 86 11.66 -11.70 -11.38
N ARG A 87 10.72 -12.64 -11.30
CA ARG A 87 9.71 -12.72 -10.22
C ARG A 87 10.22 -13.44 -8.96
N SER A 88 11.43 -14.01 -8.99
CA SER A 88 12.01 -14.72 -7.85
C SER A 88 12.64 -13.79 -6.82
N ILE A 89 12.64 -14.20 -5.55
CA ILE A 89 13.32 -13.49 -4.47
C ILE A 89 14.85 -13.43 -4.66
N HIS A 90 15.42 -14.39 -5.40
CA HIS A 90 16.83 -14.39 -5.77
C HIS A 90 17.16 -13.22 -6.71
N ALA A 91 16.36 -13.01 -7.75
CA ALA A 91 16.52 -11.86 -8.63
C ALA A 91 16.36 -10.56 -7.85
N VAL A 92 15.35 -10.45 -6.97
CA VAL A 92 15.20 -9.27 -6.11
C VAL A 92 16.47 -9.00 -5.29
N ARG A 93 17.01 -10.02 -4.60
CA ARG A 93 18.23 -9.87 -3.79
C ARG A 93 19.44 -9.47 -4.63
N GLN A 94 19.66 -10.13 -5.76
CA GLN A 94 20.78 -9.83 -6.66
C GLN A 94 20.68 -8.40 -7.22
N ARG A 95 19.50 -8.01 -7.72
CA ARG A 95 19.29 -6.68 -8.33
C ARG A 95 19.37 -5.56 -7.29
N CYS A 96 18.84 -5.75 -6.09
CA CYS A 96 19.00 -4.81 -4.99
C CYS A 96 20.46 -4.67 -4.54
N GLY A 97 21.24 -5.77 -4.59
CA GLY A 97 22.68 -5.74 -4.32
C GLY A 97 23.44 -4.74 -5.21
N LEU A 98 23.10 -4.69 -6.51
CA LEU A 98 23.71 -3.73 -7.43
C LEU A 98 23.44 -2.27 -7.04
N VAL A 99 22.23 -1.98 -6.53
CA VAL A 99 21.87 -0.64 -6.05
C VAL A 99 22.61 -0.33 -4.73
N MET A 100 22.75 -1.32 -3.84
CA MET A 100 23.48 -1.18 -2.59
C MET A 100 24.97 -0.89 -2.81
N GLU A 101 25.63 -1.58 -3.75
CA GLU A 101 27.04 -1.30 -4.06
C GLU A 101 27.21 0.12 -4.62
N LYS A 102 26.35 0.56 -5.54
CA LYS A 102 26.34 1.95 -6.00
C LYS A 102 26.07 2.96 -4.88
N ALA A 103 25.25 2.59 -3.90
CA ALA A 103 24.96 3.43 -2.73
C ALA A 103 26.21 3.61 -1.85
N LYS A 104 26.94 2.51 -1.57
CA LYS A 104 28.20 2.53 -0.81
C LYS A 104 29.28 3.36 -1.50
N GLU A 105 29.31 3.33 -2.83
CA GLU A 105 30.26 4.10 -3.65
C GLU A 105 29.80 5.53 -3.96
N ASN A 106 28.67 5.99 -3.40
CA ASN A 106 28.14 7.33 -3.64
C ASN A 106 27.85 7.63 -5.13
N GLN A 107 27.45 6.60 -5.89
CA GLN A 107 27.13 6.68 -7.32
C GLN A 107 25.63 6.83 -7.61
N LEU A 108 24.79 7.05 -6.59
CA LEU A 108 23.37 7.33 -6.79
C LEU A 108 23.14 8.75 -7.31
N ASN A 109 22.00 8.97 -7.95
CA ASN A 109 21.70 10.23 -8.64
C ASN A 109 21.35 11.39 -7.69
N HIS A 110 20.64 11.11 -6.59
CA HIS A 110 19.98 12.16 -5.79
C HIS A 110 20.54 12.32 -4.38
N PHE A 111 21.17 11.29 -3.85
CA PHE A 111 21.73 11.31 -2.50
C PHE A 111 22.96 10.43 -2.39
N ASP A 112 23.85 10.80 -1.47
CA ASP A 112 24.96 10.00 -1.00
C ASP A 112 24.57 9.28 0.29
N VAL A 113 25.21 8.14 0.55
CA VAL A 113 24.99 7.33 1.75
C VAL A 113 26.24 7.37 2.60
N ASP A 114 26.15 8.02 3.76
CA ASP A 114 27.24 8.07 4.72
C ASP A 114 27.18 6.84 5.64
N MET A 115 27.85 5.76 5.21
CA MET A 115 27.89 4.51 5.97
C MET A 115 28.52 4.66 7.37
N SER A 116 29.31 5.71 7.62
CA SER A 116 29.83 6.01 8.97
C SER A 116 28.72 6.33 9.98
N LYS A 117 27.54 6.75 9.49
CA LYS A 117 26.36 7.08 10.31
C LYS A 117 25.38 5.93 10.48
N PHE A 118 25.60 4.79 9.81
CA PHE A 118 24.66 3.67 9.84
C PHE A 118 24.40 3.20 11.28
N GLN A 119 25.47 2.95 12.04
CA GLN A 119 25.36 2.45 13.41
C GLN A 119 24.60 3.42 14.33
N THR A 120 24.93 4.70 14.29
CA THR A 120 24.24 5.73 15.10
C THR A 120 22.77 5.85 14.70
N THR A 121 22.46 5.75 13.41
CA THR A 121 21.08 5.80 12.90
C THR A 121 20.28 4.59 13.37
N ALA A 122 20.86 3.39 13.30
CA ALA A 122 20.24 2.17 13.79
C ALA A 122 19.97 2.25 15.31
N GLN A 123 20.95 2.71 16.10
CA GLN A 123 20.79 2.93 17.54
C GLN A 123 19.68 3.94 17.86
N TYR A 124 19.60 5.02 17.09
CA TYR A 124 18.54 6.02 17.23
C TYR A 124 17.15 5.43 16.96
N ILE A 125 16.97 4.68 15.87
CA ILE A 125 15.70 4.00 15.55
C ILE A 125 15.31 3.02 16.66
N VAL A 126 16.25 2.20 17.12
CA VAL A 126 16.04 1.27 18.24
C VAL A 126 15.64 2.02 19.51
N SER A 127 16.24 3.17 19.79
CA SER A 127 15.92 3.99 20.97
C SER A 127 14.48 4.51 20.92
N ILE A 128 13.99 4.91 19.73
CA ILE A 128 12.60 5.37 19.56
C ILE A 128 11.63 4.21 19.74
N ILE A 129 11.90 3.06 19.11
CA ILE A 129 11.05 1.86 19.24
C ILE A 129 10.97 1.45 20.72
N LYS A 130 12.11 1.44 21.43
CA LYS A 130 12.14 1.10 22.86
C LYS A 130 11.41 2.13 23.72
N ARG A 131 11.60 3.43 23.46
CA ARG A 131 10.91 4.50 24.20
C ARG A 131 9.39 4.35 24.12
N ASP A 132 8.87 4.02 22.94
CA ASP A 132 7.43 4.01 22.68
C ASP A 132 6.77 2.66 23.02
N TYR A 133 7.52 1.55 22.93
CA TYR A 133 6.94 0.20 22.99
C TYR A 133 7.66 -0.78 23.93
N ALA A 134 8.82 -0.47 24.52
CA ALA A 134 9.44 -1.43 25.45
C ALA A 134 8.69 -1.48 26.79
N PRO A 135 8.52 -2.68 27.39
CA PRO A 135 8.90 -4.01 26.88
C PRO A 135 7.83 -4.68 25.99
N ASP A 136 6.66 -4.06 25.85
CA ASP A 136 5.51 -4.58 25.10
C ASP A 136 5.60 -4.31 23.57
N PHE A 137 6.59 -4.92 22.92
CA PHE A 137 6.78 -4.78 21.47
C PHE A 137 5.63 -5.38 20.65
N GLN A 138 4.77 -6.20 21.25
CA GLN A 138 3.57 -6.75 20.61
C GLN A 138 2.50 -5.68 20.38
N SER A 139 2.58 -4.56 21.10
CA SER A 139 1.67 -3.41 20.92
C SER A 139 2.06 -2.48 19.75
N ILE A 140 3.19 -2.74 19.07
CA ILE A 140 3.55 -2.02 17.85
C ILE A 140 2.43 -2.23 16.84
N PRO A 141 1.75 -1.16 16.39
CA PRO A 141 0.67 -1.31 15.43
C PRO A 141 1.25 -1.82 14.12
N ASP A 142 0.56 -2.77 13.51
CA ASP A 142 0.86 -3.17 12.13
C ASP A 142 0.90 -1.92 11.25
N HIS A 143 1.85 -1.86 10.31
CA HIS A 143 1.85 -0.80 9.31
C HIS A 143 1.29 -1.35 8.01
N GLY A 144 0.21 -0.73 7.53
CA GLY A 144 -0.36 -1.07 6.24
C GLY A 144 -1.46 -0.13 5.82
N ARG A 145 -2.22 -0.57 4.82
CA ARG A 145 -3.35 0.21 4.28
C ARG A 145 -4.41 0.50 5.33
N TRP A 146 -4.55 -0.36 6.35
CA TRP A 146 -5.54 -0.19 7.42
C TRP A 146 -5.39 1.15 8.13
N GLN A 147 -4.17 1.50 8.52
CA GLN A 147 -3.87 2.75 9.22
C GLN A 147 -4.08 3.98 8.32
N HIS A 148 -3.91 3.85 7.00
CA HIS A 148 -4.25 4.91 6.07
C HIS A 148 -5.77 5.16 5.99
N PHE A 149 -6.60 4.12 6.09
CA PHE A 149 -8.06 4.33 6.18
C PHE A 149 -8.45 5.07 7.47
N ASP A 150 -7.69 4.85 8.54
CA ASP A 150 -7.96 5.46 9.85
C ASP A 150 -7.42 6.88 10.01
N VAL A 151 -6.93 7.49 8.92
CA VAL A 151 -6.39 8.85 8.91
C VAL A 151 -7.35 9.88 9.51
N GLY A 152 -6.81 10.73 10.37
CA GLY A 152 -7.57 11.74 11.10
C GLY A 152 -8.35 11.19 12.30
N GLY A 153 -7.93 10.03 12.84
CA GLY A 153 -8.47 9.44 14.07
C GLY A 153 -9.86 8.85 13.91
N LYS A 154 -10.24 8.46 12.69
CA LYS A 154 -11.56 7.91 12.38
C LYS A 154 -11.42 6.43 12.04
N PRO A 155 -11.94 5.49 12.83
CA PRO A 155 -11.78 4.05 12.59
C PRO A 155 -12.70 3.58 11.45
N ARG A 156 -12.39 3.95 10.21
CA ARG A 156 -13.30 3.83 9.06
C ARG A 156 -13.61 2.39 8.69
N ILE A 157 -12.66 1.48 8.87
CA ILE A 157 -12.92 0.06 8.63
C ILE A 157 -13.87 -0.53 9.67
N ASN A 158 -13.73 -0.14 10.94
CA ASN A 158 -14.67 -0.56 11.98
C ASN A 158 -16.07 0.00 11.72
N GLN A 159 -16.16 1.26 11.28
CA GLN A 159 -17.43 1.88 10.87
C GLN A 159 -18.06 1.16 9.66
N LEU A 160 -17.25 0.77 8.68
CA LEU A 160 -17.71 -0.02 7.53
C LEU A 160 -18.26 -1.38 7.97
N LEU A 161 -17.52 -2.10 8.82
CA LEU A 161 -17.97 -3.38 9.38
C LEU A 161 -19.29 -3.24 10.17
N GLN A 162 -19.42 -2.19 10.98
CA GLN A 162 -20.65 -1.91 11.73
C GLN A 162 -21.83 -1.53 10.83
N SER A 163 -21.58 -1.01 9.63
CA SER A 163 -22.63 -0.64 8.68
C SER A 163 -23.29 -1.84 7.98
N TRP A 164 -22.63 -3.00 7.99
CA TRP A 164 -23.15 -4.21 7.36
C TRP A 164 -24.10 -4.97 8.30
N PRO A 165 -25.23 -5.50 7.80
CA PRO A 165 -26.19 -6.22 8.63
C PRO A 165 -25.59 -7.49 9.23
N SER A 166 -26.13 -7.92 10.37
CA SER A 166 -25.70 -9.14 11.08
C SER A 166 -25.94 -10.43 10.28
N THR A 167 -26.77 -10.37 9.23
CA THR A 167 -27.00 -11.49 8.29
C THR A 167 -25.79 -11.79 7.42
N ILE A 168 -24.86 -10.84 7.24
CA ILE A 168 -23.59 -11.09 6.55
C ILE A 168 -22.62 -11.72 7.55
N ASP A 169 -22.24 -12.96 7.27
CA ASP A 169 -21.31 -13.73 8.11
C ASP A 169 -19.89 -13.15 8.14
N ASN A 170 -19.07 -13.61 9.08
CA ASN A 170 -17.70 -13.12 9.25
C ASN A 170 -16.79 -13.46 8.06
N LEU A 171 -17.08 -14.54 7.34
CA LEU A 171 -16.27 -14.96 6.20
C LEU A 171 -16.49 -13.99 5.03
N GLU A 172 -17.73 -13.64 4.71
CA GLU A 172 -18.07 -12.67 3.69
C GLU A 172 -17.62 -11.26 4.06
N ARG A 173 -17.71 -10.88 5.34
CA ARG A 173 -17.10 -9.62 5.83
C ARG A 173 -15.60 -9.59 5.54
N ALA A 174 -14.89 -10.70 5.79
CA ALA A 174 -13.47 -10.81 5.48
C ALA A 174 -13.20 -10.76 3.97
N ARG A 175 -14.03 -11.40 3.12
CA ARG A 175 -13.93 -11.31 1.66
C ARG A 175 -14.05 -9.87 1.17
N ARG A 176 -15.05 -9.13 1.64
CA ARG A 176 -15.27 -7.70 1.30
C ARG A 176 -14.12 -6.80 1.76
N LEU A 177 -13.51 -7.11 2.90
CA LEU A 177 -12.30 -6.39 3.32
C LEU A 177 -11.12 -6.68 2.40
N ILE A 178 -10.91 -7.93 1.98
CA ILE A 178 -9.85 -8.26 1.03
C ILE A 178 -10.07 -7.56 -0.32
N ASP A 179 -11.31 -7.56 -0.81
CA ASP A 179 -11.71 -6.80 -2.00
C ASP A 179 -11.27 -5.34 -1.89
N LEU A 180 -11.70 -4.66 -0.83
CA LEU A 180 -11.35 -3.26 -0.55
C LEU A 180 -9.83 -3.04 -0.47
N PHE A 181 -9.14 -3.86 0.31
CA PHE A 181 -7.71 -3.69 0.56
C PHE A 181 -6.90 -3.91 -0.71
N LEU A 182 -7.25 -4.91 -1.53
CA LEU A 182 -6.54 -5.19 -2.76
C LEU A 182 -6.63 -4.01 -3.73
N VAL A 183 -7.84 -3.52 -4.03
CA VAL A 183 -7.99 -2.40 -4.96
C VAL A 183 -7.37 -1.12 -4.41
N SER A 184 -7.47 -0.89 -3.10
CA SER A 184 -6.87 0.28 -2.46
C SER A 184 -5.34 0.27 -2.54
N VAL A 185 -4.71 -0.88 -2.36
CA VAL A 185 -3.25 -1.03 -2.51
C VAL A 185 -2.81 -0.83 -3.95
N LEU A 186 -3.54 -1.37 -4.94
CA LEU A 186 -3.20 -1.17 -6.36
C LEU A 186 -3.36 0.28 -6.81
N LEU A 187 -4.31 1.01 -6.21
CA LEU A 187 -4.53 2.43 -6.50
C LEU A 187 -3.50 3.35 -5.82
N ASP A 188 -2.76 2.85 -4.81
CA ASP A 188 -1.70 3.59 -4.12
C ASP A 188 -0.38 3.59 -4.89
N ALA A 189 -0.45 3.98 -6.16
CA ALA A 189 0.71 4.56 -6.82
C ALA A 189 0.91 5.99 -6.28
N GLY A 190 2.14 6.48 -6.22
CA GLY A 190 2.44 7.81 -5.69
C GLY A 190 1.50 8.89 -6.25
N ALA A 191 0.90 9.69 -5.37
CA ALA A 191 -0.09 10.72 -5.74
C ALA A 191 0.55 12.02 -6.27
N GLY A 192 1.89 12.09 -6.33
CA GLY A 192 2.60 13.35 -6.48
C GLY A 192 2.55 14.20 -5.20
N ASN A 193 3.02 15.45 -5.31
CA ASN A 193 3.14 16.36 -4.17
C ASN A 193 1.99 17.37 -4.06
N THR A 194 1.21 17.54 -5.12
CA THR A 194 0.17 18.58 -5.24
C THR A 194 -1.25 18.03 -5.07
N TRP A 195 -1.50 16.80 -5.54
CA TRP A 195 -2.83 16.20 -5.46
C TRP A 195 -3.36 16.09 -4.03
N SER A 196 -4.65 16.36 -3.88
CA SER A 196 -5.38 16.19 -2.64
C SER A 196 -6.79 15.64 -2.87
N TYR A 197 -7.33 14.96 -1.86
CA TYR A 197 -8.68 14.42 -1.87
C TYR A 197 -9.52 15.05 -0.79
N LYS A 198 -10.64 15.67 -1.17
CA LYS A 198 -11.66 16.16 -0.24
C LYS A 198 -12.68 15.06 0.01
N SER A 199 -12.69 14.49 1.21
CA SER A 199 -13.63 13.44 1.62
C SER A 199 -15.07 13.94 1.54
N LYS A 200 -15.94 13.17 0.89
CA LYS A 200 -17.37 13.51 0.82
C LYS A 200 -18.06 13.31 2.17
N GLU A 201 -17.62 12.32 2.94
CA GLU A 201 -18.23 11.98 4.22
C GLU A 201 -17.86 12.96 5.34
N SER A 202 -16.66 13.55 5.27
CA SER A 202 -16.14 14.38 6.36
C SER A 202 -15.83 15.83 5.98
N GLY A 203 -15.82 16.17 4.69
CA GLY A 203 -15.39 17.46 4.17
C GLY A 203 -13.89 17.76 4.32
N LYS A 204 -13.14 16.91 5.03
CA LYS A 204 -11.70 17.08 5.28
C LYS A 204 -10.88 16.77 4.04
N VAL A 205 -9.75 17.44 3.91
CA VAL A 205 -8.79 17.25 2.82
C VAL A 205 -7.64 16.37 3.30
N TYR A 206 -7.33 15.36 2.49
CA TYR A 206 -6.23 14.43 2.69
C TYR A 206 -5.30 14.46 1.48
N ARG A 207 -4.03 14.07 1.64
CA ARG A 207 -3.03 14.08 0.56
C ARG A 207 -2.31 12.72 0.54
N ARG A 208 -1.51 12.47 -0.50
CA ARG A 208 -0.66 11.27 -0.61
C ARG A 208 -1.44 9.97 -0.41
N SER A 209 -0.81 8.96 0.18
CA SER A 209 -1.36 7.62 0.37
C SER A 209 -2.59 7.60 1.28
N GLU A 210 -2.70 8.53 2.23
CA GLU A 210 -3.88 8.68 3.07
C GLU A 210 -5.08 9.21 2.27
N GLY A 211 -4.85 10.18 1.38
CA GLY A 211 -5.88 10.66 0.46
C GLY A 211 -6.37 9.57 -0.49
N LEU A 212 -5.45 8.77 -1.03
CA LEU A 212 -5.79 7.62 -1.89
C LEU A 212 -6.56 6.53 -1.13
N ALA A 213 -6.22 6.28 0.14
CA ALA A 213 -6.97 5.37 0.99
C ALA A 213 -8.42 5.84 1.19
N VAL A 214 -8.63 7.11 1.56
CA VAL A 214 -9.99 7.65 1.73
C VAL A 214 -10.76 7.66 0.41
N ALA A 215 -10.13 8.03 -0.71
CA ALA A 215 -10.74 8.01 -2.03
C ALA A 215 -11.18 6.60 -2.44
N SER A 216 -10.29 5.61 -2.30
CA SER A 216 -10.60 4.21 -2.65
C SER A 216 -11.70 3.61 -1.79
N LEU A 217 -11.75 3.93 -0.49
CA LEU A 217 -12.85 3.53 0.38
C LEU A 217 -14.18 4.16 -0.04
N GLU A 218 -14.22 5.47 -0.31
CA GLU A 218 -15.45 6.13 -0.75
C GLU A 218 -15.92 5.62 -2.14
N MET A 219 -14.99 5.28 -3.04
CA MET A 219 -15.29 4.63 -4.31
C MET A 219 -15.88 3.21 -4.12
N PHE A 220 -15.30 2.44 -3.21
CA PHE A 220 -15.77 1.10 -2.86
C PHE A 220 -17.18 1.15 -2.27
N LYS A 221 -17.42 2.01 -1.27
CA LYS A 221 -18.77 2.20 -0.70
C LYS A 221 -19.81 2.65 -1.72
N ALA A 222 -19.37 3.36 -2.77
CA ALA A 222 -20.24 3.82 -3.86
C ALA A 222 -20.46 2.77 -4.98
N GLY A 223 -20.00 1.53 -4.82
CA GLY A 223 -20.23 0.46 -5.80
C GLY A 223 -19.37 0.57 -7.05
N MET A 224 -18.31 1.38 -7.04
CA MET A 224 -17.52 1.63 -8.25
C MET A 224 -16.85 0.37 -8.80
N PHE A 225 -16.50 -0.58 -7.94
CA PHE A 225 -15.76 -1.79 -8.31
C PHE A 225 -16.64 -3.05 -8.43
N SER A 226 -17.95 -2.92 -8.16
CA SER A 226 -18.90 -4.04 -8.17
C SER A 226 -19.71 -4.06 -9.47
N SER A 227 -20.00 -5.26 -9.97
CA SER A 227 -20.98 -5.49 -11.04
C SER A 227 -22.42 -5.56 -10.54
N ASP A 228 -22.62 -5.86 -9.26
CA ASP A 228 -23.93 -5.96 -8.64
C ASP A 228 -24.28 -4.65 -7.89
N HIS A 229 -25.36 -4.00 -8.31
CA HIS A 229 -25.84 -2.77 -7.69
C HIS A 229 -26.44 -2.99 -6.30
N THR A 230 -26.87 -4.21 -5.99
CA THR A 230 -27.38 -4.58 -4.66
C THR A 230 -26.25 -4.82 -3.66
N GLU A 231 -25.04 -5.11 -4.17
CA GLU A 231 -23.83 -5.33 -3.38
C GLU A 231 -22.73 -4.32 -3.73
N PRO A 232 -22.87 -3.04 -3.32
CA PRO A 232 -21.90 -2.01 -3.67
C PRO A 232 -20.53 -2.21 -3.01
N CYS A 233 -20.50 -2.81 -1.81
CA CYS A 233 -19.26 -3.05 -1.06
C CYS A 233 -18.59 -4.37 -1.47
N GLN A 234 -18.32 -4.52 -2.77
CA GLN A 234 -17.67 -5.67 -3.40
C GLN A 234 -16.72 -5.21 -4.51
N VAL A 235 -15.72 -6.04 -4.82
CA VAL A 235 -14.91 -5.94 -6.03
C VAL A 235 -15.06 -7.23 -6.82
N ASP A 236 -15.40 -7.14 -8.10
CA ASP A 236 -15.41 -8.30 -9.00
C ASP A 236 -14.83 -7.96 -10.38
N GLY A 237 -14.43 -8.99 -11.12
CA GLY A 237 -13.83 -8.84 -12.44
C GLY A 237 -14.71 -8.05 -13.43
N ALA A 238 -16.03 -8.26 -13.42
CA ALA A 238 -16.94 -7.56 -14.32
C ALA A 238 -17.06 -6.07 -13.95
N GLY A 239 -17.09 -5.73 -12.66
CA GLY A 239 -17.08 -4.36 -12.14
C GLY A 239 -15.81 -3.62 -12.51
N LEU A 240 -14.65 -4.24 -12.28
CA LEU A 240 -13.35 -3.67 -12.64
C LEU A 240 -13.19 -3.43 -14.15
N ARG A 241 -13.70 -4.34 -14.99
CA ARG A 241 -13.60 -4.21 -16.46
C ARG A 241 -14.38 -3.00 -17.01
N ARG A 242 -15.43 -2.55 -16.34
CA ARG A 242 -16.21 -1.37 -16.76
C ARG A 242 -15.55 -0.04 -16.40
N LEU A 243 -14.47 -0.05 -15.62
CA LEU A 243 -13.80 1.17 -15.18
C LEU A 243 -13.06 1.84 -16.33
N THR A 244 -13.40 3.10 -16.55
CA THR A 244 -12.70 3.96 -17.50
C THR A 244 -11.78 4.91 -16.77
N VAL A 245 -10.74 5.40 -17.47
CA VAL A 245 -9.84 6.44 -16.97
C VAL A 245 -10.64 7.67 -16.52
N GLY A 246 -11.64 8.11 -17.30
CA GLY A 246 -12.47 9.27 -16.96
C GLY A 246 -13.34 9.07 -15.71
N ALA A 247 -13.91 7.86 -15.52
CA ALA A 247 -14.65 7.55 -14.30
C ALA A 247 -13.75 7.58 -13.06
N LEU A 248 -12.53 7.02 -13.19
CA LEU A 248 -11.52 7.07 -12.14
C LEU A 248 -11.05 8.50 -11.86
N ALA A 249 -10.79 9.29 -12.90
CA ALA A 249 -10.40 10.71 -12.80
C ALA A 249 -11.39 11.48 -11.92
N LYS A 250 -12.68 11.39 -12.27
CA LYS A 250 -13.77 12.09 -11.59
C LYS A 250 -13.87 11.70 -10.12
N ARG A 251 -13.74 10.40 -9.82
CA ARG A 251 -13.87 9.89 -8.46
C ARG A 251 -12.63 10.17 -7.61
N MET A 252 -11.44 10.21 -8.23
CA MET A 252 -10.20 10.64 -7.59
C MET A 252 -10.00 12.16 -7.59
N GLN A 253 -10.99 12.94 -8.04
CA GLN A 253 -10.93 14.41 -8.08
C GLN A 253 -9.75 14.95 -8.91
N HIS A 254 -9.32 14.21 -9.94
CA HIS A 254 -8.30 14.66 -10.87
C HIS A 254 -8.83 15.79 -11.75
N SER A 255 -8.09 16.90 -11.82
CA SER A 255 -8.30 18.01 -12.77
C SER A 255 -6.95 18.67 -13.09
N GLU A 256 -6.94 19.69 -13.95
CA GLU A 256 -5.75 20.49 -14.23
C GLU A 256 -5.19 21.19 -12.97
N GLU A 257 -6.08 21.63 -12.07
CA GLU A 257 -5.74 22.28 -10.80
C GLU A 257 -5.44 21.28 -9.67
N ASN A 258 -5.88 20.02 -9.81
CA ASN A 258 -5.64 18.94 -8.86
C ASN A 258 -5.11 17.68 -9.57
N PRO A 259 -3.92 17.74 -10.20
CA PRO A 259 -3.45 16.68 -11.07
C PRO A 259 -2.99 15.46 -10.27
N LEU A 260 -3.65 14.33 -10.49
CA LEU A 260 -3.19 13.02 -10.05
C LEU A 260 -2.32 12.35 -11.12
N ALA A 261 -1.02 12.18 -10.85
CA ALA A 261 -0.10 11.53 -11.77
C ALA A 261 -0.38 10.02 -11.91
N GLY A 262 -0.26 9.45 -13.11
CA GLY A 262 -0.33 8.00 -13.37
C GLY A 262 -1.75 7.42 -13.37
N LEU A 263 -2.75 8.20 -13.79
CA LEU A 263 -4.15 7.80 -13.77
C LEU A 263 -4.43 6.64 -14.73
N GLU A 264 -3.86 6.70 -15.94
CA GLU A 264 -3.95 5.65 -16.96
C GLU A 264 -3.33 4.34 -16.46
N GLY A 265 -2.20 4.45 -15.75
CA GLY A 265 -1.54 3.30 -15.12
C GLY A 265 -2.43 2.62 -14.09
N ARG A 266 -3.14 3.39 -13.25
CA ARG A 266 -4.09 2.86 -12.27
C ARG A 266 -5.28 2.17 -12.92
N ALA A 267 -5.91 2.80 -13.91
CA ALA A 267 -7.02 2.19 -14.64
C ALA A 267 -6.57 0.91 -15.35
N GLY A 268 -5.42 0.94 -16.03
CA GLY A 268 -4.86 -0.24 -16.68
C GLY A 268 -4.48 -1.35 -15.70
N LEU A 269 -4.04 -1.02 -14.48
CA LEU A 269 -3.78 -2.02 -13.44
C LEU A 269 -5.07 -2.69 -12.95
N LEU A 270 -6.14 -1.93 -12.74
CA LEU A 270 -7.45 -2.50 -12.39
C LEU A 270 -8.04 -3.35 -13.53
N ALA A 271 -7.85 -2.95 -14.78
CA ALA A 271 -8.28 -3.74 -15.93
C ALA A 271 -7.52 -5.09 -16.02
N ARG A 272 -6.20 -5.08 -15.79
CA ARG A 272 -5.41 -6.32 -15.73
C ARG A 272 -5.77 -7.18 -14.51
N LEU A 273 -6.13 -6.56 -13.38
CA LEU A 273 -6.68 -7.29 -12.25
C LEU A 273 -7.99 -8.00 -12.66
N ALA A 274 -8.88 -7.32 -13.39
CA ALA A 274 -10.09 -7.94 -13.92
C ALA A 274 -9.80 -9.19 -14.78
N ASP A 275 -8.76 -9.14 -15.62
CA ASP A 275 -8.32 -10.30 -16.41
C ASP A 275 -7.78 -11.42 -15.52
N ALA A 276 -6.97 -11.09 -14.51
CA ALA A 276 -6.39 -12.06 -13.58
C ALA A 276 -7.45 -12.77 -12.71
N LEU A 277 -8.50 -12.03 -12.33
CA LEU A 277 -9.61 -12.55 -11.53
C LEU A 277 -10.46 -13.59 -12.27
N ASN A 278 -10.33 -13.70 -13.60
CA ASN A 278 -10.99 -14.75 -14.38
C ASN A 278 -10.47 -16.16 -14.08
N ASN A 279 -9.39 -16.30 -13.31
CA ASN A 279 -8.97 -17.60 -12.81
C ASN A 279 -9.96 -18.09 -11.72
N GLN A 280 -11.01 -18.78 -12.17
CA GLN A 280 -12.10 -19.28 -11.32
C GLN A 280 -11.62 -20.28 -10.26
N GLU A 281 -10.52 -21.00 -10.49
CA GLU A 281 -9.94 -21.91 -9.50
C GLU A 281 -9.47 -21.15 -8.24
N LEU A 282 -9.02 -19.90 -8.41
CA LEU A 282 -8.51 -19.07 -7.33
C LEU A 282 -9.55 -18.10 -6.78
N PHE A 283 -10.39 -17.54 -7.67
CA PHE A 283 -11.26 -16.40 -7.35
C PHE A 283 -12.75 -16.72 -7.45
N GLY A 284 -13.11 -17.98 -7.70
CA GLY A 284 -14.49 -18.44 -7.85
C GLY A 284 -15.16 -17.91 -9.12
N VAL A 285 -16.41 -18.34 -9.34
CA VAL A 285 -17.23 -17.93 -10.50
C VAL A 285 -17.50 -16.42 -10.52
N ASP A 286 -17.58 -15.81 -9.34
CA ASP A 286 -17.82 -14.38 -9.18
C ASP A 286 -16.57 -13.54 -9.46
N ALA A 287 -15.40 -14.17 -9.70
CA ALA A 287 -14.13 -13.49 -9.99
C ALA A 287 -13.80 -12.39 -8.97
N ARG A 288 -13.89 -12.72 -7.67
CA ARG A 288 -13.67 -11.78 -6.56
C ARG A 288 -12.32 -12.01 -5.89
N PRO A 289 -11.55 -10.94 -5.58
CA PRO A 289 -10.35 -11.05 -4.76
C PRO A 289 -10.60 -11.77 -3.43
N GLY A 290 -11.71 -11.52 -2.73
CA GLY A 290 -11.98 -12.12 -1.43
C GLY A 290 -12.04 -13.65 -1.44
N ASN A 291 -12.31 -14.28 -2.58
CA ASN A 291 -12.46 -15.73 -2.69
C ASN A 291 -11.15 -16.52 -2.47
N MET A 292 -9.98 -15.86 -2.51
CA MET A 292 -8.72 -16.54 -2.12
C MET A 292 -8.70 -16.99 -0.65
N LEU A 293 -9.56 -16.43 0.22
CA LEU A 293 -9.74 -16.95 1.60
C LEU A 293 -10.20 -18.40 1.63
N GLY A 294 -11.13 -18.78 0.74
CA GLY A 294 -11.63 -20.15 0.70
C GLY A 294 -10.49 -21.14 0.43
N ARG A 295 -9.56 -20.77 -0.47
CA ARG A 295 -8.40 -21.62 -0.81
C ARG A 295 -7.30 -21.59 0.25
N CYS A 296 -6.99 -20.44 0.85
CA CYS A 296 -6.07 -20.39 1.98
C CYS A 296 -6.57 -21.23 3.15
N PHE A 297 -7.87 -21.24 3.42
CA PHE A 297 -8.44 -22.11 4.45
C PHE A 297 -8.30 -23.60 4.09
N MET A 298 -8.50 -23.97 2.81
CA MET A 298 -8.29 -25.35 2.35
C MET A 298 -6.82 -25.80 2.35
N LEU A 299 -5.87 -24.88 2.09
CA LEU A 299 -4.43 -25.21 2.04
C LEU A 299 -3.78 -25.27 3.42
N PHE A 300 -4.32 -24.56 4.42
CA PHE A 300 -3.75 -24.47 5.77
C PHE A 300 -4.58 -25.13 6.88
N SER A 301 -5.75 -25.70 6.57
CA SER A 301 -6.58 -26.41 7.54
C SER A 301 -6.50 -27.93 7.32
N PRO A 302 -6.12 -28.75 8.32
CA PRO A 302 -6.12 -30.21 8.21
C PRO A 302 -7.53 -30.83 8.24
N PHE A 303 -8.59 -30.02 8.27
CA PHE A 303 -9.97 -30.49 8.29
C PHE A 303 -10.75 -29.98 7.07
N PRO A 304 -11.50 -30.85 6.38
CA PRO A 304 -12.37 -30.43 5.28
C PRO A 304 -13.44 -29.46 5.79
N PRO A 305 -13.91 -28.51 4.97
CA PRO A 305 -15.00 -27.63 5.35
C PRO A 305 -16.26 -28.46 5.68
N PRO A 306 -17.09 -28.03 6.64
CA PRO A 306 -18.35 -28.72 6.90
C PRO A 306 -19.20 -28.71 5.63
N HIS A 307 -19.61 -29.89 5.18
CA HIS A 307 -20.55 -30.04 4.08
C HIS A 307 -21.85 -29.32 4.44
N TYR A 308 -22.14 -28.21 3.77
CA TYR A 308 -23.50 -27.69 3.70
C TYR A 308 -24.27 -28.60 2.73
N SER A 309 -24.96 -29.59 3.29
CA SER A 309 -25.96 -30.34 2.56
C SER A 309 -27.03 -29.36 2.09
N VAL A 310 -27.06 -29.11 0.78
CA VAL A 310 -28.21 -28.50 0.12
C VAL A 310 -29.36 -29.48 0.30
N LEU A 311 -30.28 -29.16 1.21
CA LEU A 311 -31.59 -29.79 1.24
C LEU A 311 -32.32 -29.37 -0.04
N GLN A 312 -32.28 -30.23 -1.06
CA GLN A 312 -33.29 -30.22 -2.11
C GLN A 312 -34.51 -30.97 -1.57
N TYR A 313 -35.61 -30.23 -1.46
CA TYR A 313 -37.02 -30.63 -1.25
C TYR A 313 -37.33 -31.74 -0.23
#